data_AF-A0A507EVV6-F1
#
_entry.id   AF-A0A507EVV6-F1
#
_cell.length_a   1.000
_cell.length_b   1.000
_cell.length_c   1.000
_cell.angle_alpha   90.00
_cell.angle_beta   90.00
_cell.angle_gamma   90.00
#
_symmetry.space_group_name_H-M   'P 1'
#
loop_
_entity.id
_entity.type
_entity.pdbx_description
1 polymer ?
#
loop_
_entity_poly.entity_id
_entity_poly.type
_entity_poly.pdbx_seq_one_letter_code
_entity_poly.pdbx_strand_id
1 'polypeptide(L)'
;MTTEMFIADLLWTELAISKALNVRPRLFRPPFGDIDDRIRTILTQFDYRAVLWNLSPGDATYDYTDAEADSAQVLVNLEQALDAGKIFPNFILLEHDRANETVQLASPIHDILTRRAFNFANAMGPGCTDLTDLQLYGTPRSGL
;
A
#
# COMPACT_ATOMS: atom_id res chain seq x y z
N MET A 1 5.06 19.79 -5.21
CA MET A 1 4.89 19.98 -3.75
C MET A 1 6.20 20.46 -3.16
N THR A 2 6.19 21.44 -2.25
CA THR A 2 7.43 21.91 -1.58
C THR A 2 7.85 20.94 -0.46
N THR A 3 9.08 21.09 0.04
CA THR A 3 9.58 20.31 1.18
C THR A 3 8.75 20.55 2.43
N GLU A 4 8.41 21.80 2.72
CA GLU A 4 7.69 22.21 3.93
C GLU A 4 6.25 21.68 3.90
N MET A 5 5.58 21.75 2.74
CA MET A 5 4.23 21.18 2.58
C MET A 5 4.24 19.66 2.79
N PHE A 6 5.22 18.96 2.21
CA PHE A 6 5.32 17.51 2.40
C PHE A 6 5.56 17.12 3.85
N ILE A 7 6.47 17.81 4.54
CA ILE A 7 6.75 17.56 5.96
C ILE A 7 5.49 17.83 6.79
N ALA A 8 4.77 18.91 6.50
CA ALA A 8 3.52 19.22 7.18
C ALA A 8 2.48 18.10 6.99
N ASP A 9 2.23 17.65 5.76
CA ASP A 9 1.27 16.58 5.45
C ASP A 9 1.64 15.26 6.14
N LEU A 10 2.93 14.91 6.12
CA LEU A 10 3.45 13.72 6.78
C LEU A 10 3.19 13.76 8.30
N LEU A 11 3.57 14.86 8.95
CA LEU A 11 3.52 14.98 10.41
C LEU A 11 2.10 15.21 10.94
N TRP A 12 1.24 15.93 10.21
CA TRP A 12 -0.17 16.05 10.58
C TRP A 12 -0.90 14.72 10.50
N THR A 13 -0.60 13.90 9.49
CA THR A 13 -1.15 12.54 9.38
C THR A 13 -0.63 11.65 10.52
N GLU A 14 0.67 11.71 10.82
CA GLU A 14 1.28 11.01 11.95
C GLU A 14 0.60 11.36 13.27
N LEU A 15 0.36 12.65 13.52
CA LEU A 15 -0.28 13.15 14.72
C LEU A 15 -1.72 12.66 14.87
N ALA A 16 -2.50 12.67 13.79
CA ALA A 16 -3.88 12.19 13.79
C ALA A 16 -3.95 10.70 14.17
N ILE A 17 -3.10 9.87 13.55
CA ILE A 17 -3.01 8.44 13.84
C ILE A 17 -2.53 8.21 15.29
N SER A 18 -1.52 8.96 15.73
CA SER A 18 -0.97 8.85 17.09
C SER A 18 -1.99 9.21 18.16
N LYS A 19 -2.82 10.23 17.93
CA LYS A 19 -3.91 10.61 18.85
C LYS A 19 -5.01 9.55 18.95
N ALA A 20 -5.28 8.85 17.85
CA ALA A 20 -6.32 7.82 17.80
C ALA A 20 -5.86 6.48 18.40
N LEU A 21 -4.62 6.07 18.11
CA LEU A 21 -4.15 4.70 18.37
C LEU A 21 -2.96 4.62 19.34
N ASN A 22 -2.42 5.76 19.78
CA ASN A 22 -1.23 5.84 20.64
C ASN A 22 0.01 5.14 20.05
N VAL A 23 0.10 5.08 18.72
CA VAL A 23 1.24 4.55 17.97
C VAL A 23 1.59 5.47 16.81
N ARG A 24 2.87 5.48 16.43
CA ARG A 24 3.40 6.25 15.31
C ARG A 24 3.65 5.32 14.12
N PRO A 25 3.02 5.51 12.95
CA PRO A 25 3.36 4.72 11.77
C PRO A 25 4.81 5.00 11.34
N ARG A 26 5.48 3.99 10.79
CA ARG A 26 6.82 4.11 10.16
C ARG A 26 6.80 3.76 8.68
N LEU A 27 5.61 3.55 8.11
CA LEU A 27 5.41 3.28 6.69
C LEU A 27 4.73 4.47 6.03
N PHE A 28 5.13 4.74 4.80
CA PHE A 28 4.51 5.76 3.96
C PHE A 28 4.36 5.22 2.54
N ARG A 29 3.17 5.35 1.96
CA ARG A 29 2.95 5.06 0.53
C ARG A 29 2.85 6.39 -0.21
N PRO A 30 3.77 6.71 -1.13
CA PRO A 30 3.70 7.95 -1.88
C PRO A 30 2.44 8.00 -2.75
N PRO A 31 1.65 9.09 -2.69
CA PRO A 31 0.56 9.33 -3.64
C PRO A 31 1.06 9.19 -5.08
N PHE A 32 0.30 8.49 -5.92
CA PHE A 32 0.66 8.18 -7.32
C PHE A 32 1.97 7.39 -7.50
N GLY A 33 2.58 6.89 -6.43
CA GLY A 33 3.90 6.25 -6.46
C GLY A 33 5.03 7.26 -6.72
N ASP A 34 4.75 8.56 -6.70
CA ASP A 34 5.70 9.61 -7.02
C ASP A 34 6.63 9.89 -5.84
N ILE A 35 7.90 9.53 -6.03
CA ILE A 35 8.94 9.69 -5.01
C ILE A 35 10.29 9.99 -5.64
N ASP A 36 10.81 11.18 -5.33
CA ASP A 36 12.15 11.64 -5.69
C ASP A 36 13.15 11.43 -4.52
N ASP A 37 14.44 11.72 -4.74
CA ASP A 37 15.48 11.56 -3.70
C ASP A 37 15.28 12.49 -2.51
N ARG A 38 14.64 13.65 -2.72
CA ARG A 38 14.31 14.58 -1.65
C ARG A 38 13.25 13.96 -0.72
N ILE A 39 12.18 13.38 -1.26
CA ILE A 39 11.15 12.68 -0.49
C ILE A 39 11.75 11.46 0.22
N ARG A 40 12.59 10.66 -0.45
CA ARG A 40 13.31 9.52 0.19
C ARG A 40 14.15 9.98 1.38
N THR A 41 14.87 11.08 1.21
CA THR A 41 15.72 11.67 2.26
C THR A 41 14.88 12.12 3.45
N ILE A 42 13.79 12.85 3.21
CA ILE A 42 12.88 13.29 4.27
C ILE A 42 12.29 12.09 5.01
N LEU A 43 11.74 11.10 4.30
CA LEU A 43 11.18 9.90 4.93
C LEU A 43 12.21 9.21 5.83
N THR A 44 13.45 9.06 5.36
CA THR A 44 14.54 8.47 6.15
C THR A 44 14.87 9.30 7.40
N GLN A 45 14.96 10.63 7.28
CA GLN A 45 15.21 11.53 8.42
C GLN A 45 14.10 11.45 9.48
N PHE A 46 12.86 11.21 9.05
CA PHE A 46 11.72 11.05 9.93
C PHE A 46 11.46 9.59 10.33
N ASP A 47 12.37 8.65 10.06
CA ASP A 47 12.23 7.22 10.43
C ASP A 47 10.98 6.56 9.81
N TYR A 48 10.71 6.92 8.56
CA TYR A 48 9.72 6.31 7.67
C TYR A 48 10.39 5.49 6.56
N ARG A 49 9.66 4.48 6.09
CA ARG A 49 10.01 3.68 4.91
C ARG A 49 8.94 3.85 3.85
N ALA A 50 9.37 4.13 2.62
CA ALA A 50 8.47 4.17 1.47
C ALA A 50 8.07 2.73 1.09
N VAL A 51 6.77 2.48 0.95
CA VAL A 51 6.21 1.21 0.47
C VAL A 51 5.55 1.44 -0.87
N LEU A 52 6.19 0.95 -1.94
CA LEU A 52 5.62 0.85 -3.27
C LEU A 52 5.01 -0.53 -3.48
N TRP A 53 4.45 -0.73 -4.66
CA TRP A 53 3.84 -1.97 -5.10
C TRP A 53 4.56 -2.44 -6.36
N ASN A 54 4.71 -3.75 -6.51
CA ASN A 54 5.33 -4.39 -7.68
C ASN A 54 4.31 -5.14 -8.53
N LEU A 55 3.07 -5.22 -8.06
CA LEU A 55 1.92 -5.52 -8.87
C LEU A 55 1.02 -4.28 -8.82
N SER A 56 1.32 -3.34 -9.71
CA SER A 56 0.38 -2.27 -10.03
C SER A 56 -0.55 -2.83 -11.06
N PRO A 57 -1.85 -2.65 -10.91
CA PRO A 57 -2.72 -2.67 -12.05
C PRO A 57 -2.32 -1.54 -13.00
N GLY A 58 -1.80 -1.87 -14.18
CA GLY A 58 -1.12 -0.84 -14.98
C GLY A 58 -0.85 -1.10 -16.45
N ASP A 59 -1.13 -2.30 -16.98
CA ASP A 59 -1.30 -2.48 -18.44
C ASP A 59 -2.79 -2.59 -18.84
N ALA A 60 -3.69 -2.80 -17.86
CA ALA A 60 -5.15 -2.72 -17.96
C ALA A 60 -5.77 -2.85 -16.55
N THR A 61 -5.96 -1.77 -15.79
CA THR A 61 -7.10 -1.57 -14.86
C THR A 61 -7.59 -2.75 -13.95
N TYR A 62 -7.06 -2.85 -12.71
CA TYR A 62 -7.50 -3.71 -11.57
C TYR A 62 -7.74 -2.91 -10.29
N ASP A 63 -7.64 -1.60 -10.38
CA ASP A 63 -7.82 -0.72 -9.25
C ASP A 63 -8.96 0.18 -9.67
N TYR A 64 -10.13 0.05 -9.05
CA TYR A 64 -11.27 0.89 -9.39
C TYR A 64 -10.90 2.35 -9.10
N THR A 65 -10.31 2.98 -10.09
CA THR A 65 -10.36 4.41 -10.25
C THR A 65 -11.79 4.70 -10.67
N ASP A 66 -12.33 5.88 -10.33
CA ASP A 66 -13.69 6.29 -10.73
C ASP A 66 -13.91 6.23 -12.27
N ALA A 67 -12.88 5.92 -13.07
CA ALA A 67 -12.88 5.69 -14.51
C ALA A 67 -12.99 4.22 -14.96
N GLU A 68 -12.83 3.24 -14.07
CA GLU A 68 -12.88 1.79 -14.37
C GLU A 68 -14.26 1.22 -14.04
N ALA A 69 -15.14 1.16 -15.05
CA ALA A 69 -16.56 0.89 -14.84
C ALA A 69 -16.94 -0.58 -14.61
N ASP A 70 -15.99 -1.53 -14.49
CA ASP A 70 -16.34 -2.96 -14.38
C ASP A 70 -15.44 -3.75 -13.41
N SER A 71 -15.95 -3.94 -12.19
CA SER A 71 -15.38 -4.81 -11.16
C SER A 71 -15.15 -6.25 -11.65
N ALA A 72 -15.95 -6.77 -12.59
CA ALA A 72 -15.73 -8.12 -13.13
C ALA A 72 -14.46 -8.16 -14.00
N GLN A 73 -14.17 -7.09 -14.75
CA GLN A 73 -12.94 -6.99 -15.51
C GLN A 73 -11.73 -7.03 -14.56
N VAL A 74 -11.82 -6.40 -13.39
CA VAL A 74 -10.81 -6.47 -12.30
C VAL A 74 -10.63 -7.89 -11.73
N LEU A 75 -11.46 -8.88 -12.02
CA LEU A 75 -11.12 -10.27 -11.68
C LEU A 75 -10.45 -10.99 -12.84
N VAL A 76 -10.83 -10.64 -14.07
CA VAL A 76 -10.35 -11.27 -15.30
C VAL A 76 -8.85 -11.06 -15.52
N ASN A 77 -8.34 -9.83 -15.64
CA ASN A 77 -6.89 -9.66 -15.89
C ASN A 77 -6.01 -9.94 -14.64
N LEU A 78 -6.55 -10.15 -13.43
CA LEU A 78 -5.78 -10.68 -12.30
C LEU A 78 -5.45 -12.15 -12.58
N GLU A 79 -6.47 -12.95 -12.92
CA GLU A 79 -6.28 -14.34 -13.38
C GLU A 79 -5.36 -14.39 -14.62
N GLN A 80 -5.52 -13.48 -15.59
CA GLN A 80 -4.61 -13.44 -16.76
C GLN A 80 -3.17 -13.08 -16.39
N ALA A 81 -2.96 -12.17 -15.43
CA ALA A 81 -1.62 -11.81 -14.97
C ALA A 81 -0.94 -12.97 -14.23
N LEU A 82 -1.71 -13.71 -13.43
CA LEU A 82 -1.28 -14.96 -12.78
C LEU A 82 -0.89 -16.01 -13.82
N ASP A 83 -1.73 -16.24 -14.82
CA ASP A 83 -1.50 -17.24 -15.87
C ASP A 83 -0.31 -16.88 -16.76
N ALA A 84 -0.10 -15.60 -17.04
CA ALA A 84 1.04 -15.11 -17.82
C ALA A 84 2.39 -15.17 -17.06
N GLY A 85 2.39 -15.59 -15.79
CA GLY A 85 3.59 -15.57 -14.95
C GLY A 85 4.15 -14.16 -14.74
N LYS A 86 3.33 -13.13 -14.94
CA LYS A 86 3.72 -11.71 -14.75
C LYS A 86 3.81 -11.33 -13.27
N ILE A 87 3.44 -12.26 -12.39
CA ILE A 87 3.43 -12.07 -10.94
C ILE A 87 4.62 -12.82 -10.36
N PHE A 88 5.49 -12.07 -9.66
CA PHE A 88 6.61 -12.60 -8.90
C PHE A 88 6.10 -13.55 -7.80
N PRO A 89 6.93 -14.49 -7.30
CA PRO A 89 6.52 -15.39 -6.21
C PRO A 89 6.00 -14.65 -4.97
N ASN A 90 6.42 -13.39 -4.75
CA ASN A 90 5.88 -12.48 -3.75
C ASN A 90 5.56 -11.13 -4.39
N PHE A 91 4.40 -10.55 -4.06
CA PHE A 91 3.99 -9.25 -4.57
C PHE A 91 3.20 -8.43 -3.53
N ILE A 92 3.20 -7.11 -3.73
CA ILE A 92 2.32 -6.16 -3.07
C ILE A 92 1.34 -5.68 -4.14
N LEU A 93 0.06 -5.99 -3.93
CA LEU A 93 -1.06 -5.56 -4.78
C LEU A 93 -1.58 -4.21 -4.30
N LEU A 94 -1.67 -3.24 -5.21
CA LEU A 94 -2.31 -1.94 -4.92
C LEU A 94 -3.81 -2.04 -5.17
N GLU A 95 -4.60 -1.57 -4.20
CA GLU A 95 -6.05 -1.43 -4.23
C GLU A 95 -6.43 -0.13 -3.52
N HIS A 96 -7.64 0.40 -3.77
CA HIS A 96 -8.22 1.52 -3.01
C HIS A 96 -9.57 1.14 -2.38
N ASP A 97 -9.71 1.26 -1.08
CA ASP A 97 -10.95 0.97 -0.33
C ASP A 97 -11.94 2.16 -0.25
N ARG A 98 -11.81 3.13 -1.17
CA ARG A 98 -12.61 4.37 -1.17
C ARG A 98 -14.05 4.18 -1.63
N ALA A 99 -14.30 3.18 -2.47
CA ALA A 99 -15.59 2.90 -3.10
C ALA A 99 -16.11 1.54 -2.62
N ASN A 100 -17.43 1.36 -2.57
CA ASN A 100 -18.00 0.08 -2.13
C ASN A 100 -17.69 -1.04 -3.14
N GLU A 101 -17.60 -0.68 -4.42
CA GLU A 101 -17.27 -1.54 -5.54
C GLU A 101 -15.89 -2.20 -5.37
N THR A 102 -14.88 -1.48 -4.87
CA THR A 102 -13.55 -2.06 -4.58
C THR A 102 -13.54 -2.92 -3.35
N VAL A 103 -14.24 -2.50 -2.30
CA VAL A 103 -14.35 -3.30 -1.09
C VAL A 103 -14.96 -4.67 -1.40
N GLN A 104 -15.94 -4.72 -2.31
CA GLN A 104 -16.56 -5.97 -2.76
C GLN A 104 -15.61 -6.87 -3.56
N LEU A 105 -14.53 -6.33 -4.13
CA LEU A 105 -13.50 -7.11 -4.84
C LEU A 105 -12.52 -7.82 -3.91
N ALA A 106 -12.40 -7.41 -2.65
CA ALA A 106 -11.44 -7.98 -1.71
C ALA A 106 -11.61 -9.50 -1.53
N SER A 107 -12.85 -9.99 -1.39
CA SER A 107 -13.12 -11.43 -1.18
C SER A 107 -12.86 -12.26 -2.45
N PRO A 108 -13.35 -11.89 -3.65
CA PRO A 108 -13.00 -12.60 -4.87
C PRO A 108 -11.50 -12.61 -5.18
N ILE A 109 -10.79 -11.49 -4.97
CA ILE A 109 -9.33 -11.42 -5.12
C ILE A 109 -8.65 -12.40 -4.15
N HIS A 110 -9.10 -12.42 -2.90
CA HIS A 110 -8.61 -13.37 -1.90
C HIS A 110 -8.78 -14.84 -2.34
N ASP A 111 -9.95 -15.19 -2.87
CA ASP A 111 -10.24 -16.55 -3.32
C ASP A 111 -9.37 -16.96 -4.53
N ILE A 112 -9.19 -16.06 -5.50
CA ILE A 112 -8.32 -16.27 -6.65
C ILE A 112 -6.90 -16.59 -6.18
N LEU A 113 -6.32 -15.72 -5.34
CA LEU A 113 -4.94 -15.86 -4.88
C LEU A 113 -4.73 -17.10 -4.00
N THR A 114 -5.69 -17.41 -3.13
CA THR A 114 -5.64 -18.62 -2.29
C THR A 114 -5.68 -19.89 -3.13
N ARG A 115 -6.53 -19.96 -4.17
CA ARG A 115 -6.57 -21.11 -5.10
C ARG A 115 -5.26 -21.30 -5.87
N ARG A 116 -4.49 -20.22 -6.06
CA ARG A 116 -3.15 -20.24 -6.67
C ARG A 116 -2.03 -20.45 -5.64
N ALA A 117 -2.38 -20.84 -4.41
CA ALA A 117 -1.47 -21.14 -3.30
C ALA A 117 -0.66 -19.94 -2.78
N PHE A 118 -1.13 -18.70 -3.00
CA PHE A 118 -0.58 -17.54 -2.30
C PHE A 118 -1.09 -17.50 -0.86
N ASN A 119 -0.23 -17.02 0.04
CA ASN A 119 -0.60 -16.71 1.41
C ASN A 119 -0.67 -15.20 1.58
N PHE A 120 -1.70 -14.73 2.29
CA PHE A 120 -1.83 -13.32 2.63
C PHE A 120 -1.02 -13.01 3.88
N ALA A 121 -0.20 -11.98 3.79
CA ALA A 121 0.52 -11.41 4.91
C ALA A 121 0.27 -9.91 4.94
N ASN A 122 0.54 -9.30 6.10
CA ASN A 122 0.76 -7.86 6.12
C ASN A 122 1.87 -7.55 5.10
N ALA A 123 1.67 -6.57 4.24
CA ALA A 123 2.63 -6.16 3.21
C ALA A 123 4.05 -5.95 3.78
N MET A 124 4.15 -5.67 5.09
CA MET A 124 5.42 -5.54 5.77
C MET A 124 5.68 -6.54 6.91
N GLY A 125 4.81 -7.54 7.10
CA GLY A 125 5.01 -8.61 8.07
C GLY A 125 5.81 -9.80 7.53
N PRO A 126 5.87 -10.89 8.31
CA PRO A 126 6.51 -12.14 7.90
C PRO A 126 5.97 -12.66 6.56
N GLY A 127 6.87 -12.98 5.63
CA GLY A 127 6.53 -13.47 4.29
C GLY A 127 6.49 -12.40 3.19
N CYS A 128 6.54 -11.10 3.53
CA CYS A 128 6.69 -10.02 2.55
C CYS A 128 8.00 -9.26 2.73
N THR A 129 8.15 -8.53 3.85
CA THR A 129 9.41 -7.82 4.16
C THR A 129 9.97 -8.16 5.54
N ASP A 130 9.33 -9.10 6.25
CA ASP A 130 9.75 -9.65 7.53
C ASP A 130 9.99 -8.59 8.62
N LEU A 131 9.28 -7.46 8.57
CA LEU A 131 9.35 -6.48 9.64
C LEU A 131 8.44 -6.89 10.80
N THR A 132 8.96 -6.65 12.00
CA THR A 132 8.23 -6.80 13.26
C THR A 132 7.35 -5.59 13.52
N ASP A 133 6.34 -5.73 14.38
CA ASP A 133 5.46 -4.61 14.78
C ASP A 133 6.25 -3.42 15.33
N LEU A 134 7.36 -3.65 16.04
CA LEU A 134 8.25 -2.59 16.56
C LEU A 134 9.01 -1.84 15.44
N GLN A 135 9.16 -2.46 14.27
CA GLN A 135 9.74 -1.83 13.09
C GLN A 135 8.68 -1.14 12.22
N LEU A 136 7.40 -1.53 12.35
CA LEU A 136 6.27 -0.92 11.65
C LEU A 136 5.68 0.28 12.40
N TYR A 137 5.73 0.23 13.73
CA TYR A 137 5.15 1.23 14.62
C TYR A 137 6.16 1.68 15.66
N GLY A 138 6.30 2.99 15.82
CA GLY A 138 7.05 3.62 16.90
C GLY A 138 6.14 4.18 17.99
N THR A 139 6.77 4.77 19.01
CA THR A 139 6.07 5.60 19.98
C THR A 139 5.70 6.95 19.36
N PRO A 140 4.55 7.55 19.74
CA PRO A 140 4.21 8.93 19.37
C PRO A 140 5.36 9.90 19.66
N ARG A 141 5.58 10.91 18.80
CA ARG A 141 6.62 11.92 19.03
C ARG A 141 6.18 12.88 20.13
N SER A 142 7.13 13.27 20.97
CA SER A 142 6.94 14.37 21.93
C SER A 142 6.97 15.70 21.19
N GLY A 143 5.96 16.55 21.40
CA GLY A 143 5.96 17.93 20.91
C GLY A 143 5.42 18.15 19.49
N LEU A 144 4.74 17.15 18.92
CA LEU A 144 3.82 17.34 17.80
C LEU A 144 2.40 17.69 18.29
#